data_AF-A0A8G0L2C0-F1
#
_entry.id   AF-A0A8G0L2C0-F1
#
_cell.length_a   1.000
_cell.length_b   1.000
_cell.length_c   1.000
_cell.angle_alpha   90.00
_cell.angle_beta   90.00
_cell.angle_gamma   90.00
#
_symmetry.space_group_name_H-M   'P 1'
#
loop_
_entity.id
_entity.type
_entity.pdbx_description
1 polymer ?
#
loop_
_entity_poly.entity_id
_entity_poly.type
_entity_poly.pdbx_seq_one_letter_code
_entity_poly.pdbx_strand_id
1 'polypeptide(L)'
;MSNIKAVQPEQITVLLPDMFQTFLKQAPEVNPHYEAVKVESEEALGRFCAFGPKMKKKINKCDFSYFCAIAAPHASRSRFRTLCDWGNWVFPYDDSKLNHLSMPAVT
;
A
#
# COMPACT_ATOMS: atom_id res chain seq x y z
N MET A 1 -35.35 34.13 6.08
CA MET A 1 -34.09 33.52 5.60
C MET A 1 -33.63 32.52 6.64
N SER A 2 -33.82 31.22 6.41
CA SER A 2 -33.51 30.17 7.39
C SER A 2 -32.03 29.81 7.35
N ASN A 3 -31.34 29.94 8.46
CA ASN A 3 -29.96 29.48 8.65
C ASN A 3 -29.94 27.94 8.70
N ILE A 4 -29.56 27.30 7.60
CA ILE A 4 -29.23 25.88 7.58
C ILE A 4 -27.82 25.74 8.18
N LYS A 5 -27.73 25.35 9.45
CA LYS A 5 -26.47 24.87 10.02
C LYS A 5 -26.16 23.52 9.37
N ALA A 6 -25.00 23.41 8.73
CA ALA A 6 -24.50 22.13 8.22
C ALA A 6 -24.45 21.13 9.39
N VAL A 7 -25.20 20.03 9.26
CA VAL A 7 -25.16 18.92 10.20
C VAL A 7 -23.80 18.26 10.01
N GLN A 8 -22.93 18.37 11.03
CA GLN A 8 -21.68 17.62 11.07
C GLN A 8 -22.05 16.13 11.16
N PRO A 9 -21.44 15.26 10.34
CA PRO A 9 -21.70 13.83 10.40
C PRO A 9 -21.36 13.29 11.80
N GLU A 10 -22.22 12.44 12.34
CA GLU A 10 -22.03 11.83 13.64
C GLU A 10 -20.76 10.95 13.61
N GLN A 11 -19.76 11.31 14.40
CA GLN A 11 -18.50 10.57 14.48
C GLN A 11 -18.62 9.47 15.53
N ILE A 12 -18.65 8.22 15.09
CA ILE A 12 -18.66 7.06 15.98
C ILE A 12 -17.24 6.52 16.12
N THR A 13 -16.76 6.41 17.36
CA THR A 13 -15.48 5.76 17.66
C THR A 13 -15.72 4.28 17.93
N VAL A 14 -15.07 3.40 17.17
CA VAL A 14 -15.13 1.96 17.36
C VAL A 14 -13.80 1.48 17.92
N LEU A 15 -13.84 0.74 19.03
CA LEU A 15 -12.66 0.07 19.58
C LEU A 15 -12.49 -1.27 18.84
N LEU A 16 -11.40 -1.42 18.08
CA LEU A 16 -11.05 -2.72 17.52
C LEU A 16 -10.55 -3.64 18.66
N PRO A 17 -11.12 -4.85 18.80
CA PRO A 17 -10.58 -5.83 19.74
C PRO A 17 -9.23 -6.36 19.24
N ASP A 18 -8.53 -7.13 20.06
CA ASP A 18 -7.33 -7.81 19.61
C ASP A 18 -7.67 -8.86 18.55
N MET A 19 -7.27 -8.57 17.30
CA MET A 19 -7.55 -9.40 16.13
C MET A 19 -6.49 -10.51 15.93
N PHE A 20 -5.34 -10.46 16.61
CA PHE A 20 -4.23 -11.40 16.41
C PHE A 20 -4.31 -12.59 17.37
N GLN A 21 -5.41 -13.32 17.25
CA GLN A 21 -5.74 -14.45 18.12
C GLN A 21 -5.64 -15.78 17.38
N THR A 22 -5.45 -16.88 18.11
CA THR A 22 -5.42 -18.25 17.57
C THR A 22 -4.40 -18.43 16.43
N PHE A 23 -4.85 -18.78 15.22
CA PHE A 23 -3.97 -19.01 14.07
C PHE A 23 -3.32 -17.74 13.53
N LEU A 24 -3.90 -16.56 13.80
CA LEU A 24 -3.32 -15.26 13.43
C LEU A 24 -2.23 -14.78 14.38
N LYS A 25 -2.04 -15.45 15.53
CA LYS A 25 -1.00 -15.09 16.51
C LYS A 25 0.41 -15.52 16.07
N GLN A 26 0.49 -16.48 15.15
CA GLN A 26 1.76 -17.04 14.73
C GLN A 26 2.56 -16.00 13.95
N ALA A 27 3.86 -15.93 14.21
CA ALA A 27 4.75 -15.09 13.43
C ALA A 27 4.71 -15.57 11.96
N PRO A 28 4.47 -14.69 10.99
CA PRO A 28 4.40 -15.10 9.60
C PRO A 28 5.78 -15.54 9.12
N GLU A 29 5.82 -16.53 8.25
CA GLU A 29 7.02 -16.78 7.46
C GLU A 29 7.20 -15.64 6.47
N VAL A 30 8.43 -15.15 6.35
CA VAL A 30 8.77 -13.99 5.51
C VAL A 30 9.67 -14.45 4.38
N ASN A 31 9.38 -14.03 3.15
CA ASN A 31 10.24 -14.31 2.01
C ASN A 31 11.68 -13.83 2.28
N PRO A 32 12.71 -14.69 2.13
CA PRO A 32 14.10 -14.36 2.47
C PRO A 32 14.70 -13.26 1.58
N HIS A 33 14.01 -12.86 0.52
CA HIS A 33 14.44 -11.80 -0.38
C HIS A 33 13.76 -10.45 -0.09
N TYR A 34 12.95 -10.35 0.97
CA TYR A 34 12.13 -9.18 1.30
C TYR A 34 12.91 -7.86 1.27
N GLU A 35 14.01 -7.77 2.02
CA GLU A 35 14.78 -6.56 2.24
C GLU A 35 15.37 -6.02 0.93
N ALA A 36 15.92 -6.91 0.11
CA ALA A 36 16.49 -6.54 -1.18
C ALA A 36 15.40 -6.16 -2.19
N VAL A 37 14.37 -7.00 -2.34
CA VAL A 37 13.31 -6.79 -3.33
C VAL A 37 12.46 -5.57 -3.01
N LYS A 38 12.23 -5.26 -1.73
CA LYS A 38 11.55 -4.04 -1.29
C LYS A 38 12.22 -2.80 -1.86
N VAL A 39 13.53 -2.66 -1.60
CA VAL A 39 14.30 -1.49 -2.02
C VAL A 39 14.23 -1.34 -3.54
N GLU A 40 14.54 -2.41 -4.29
CA GLU A 40 14.57 -2.23 -5.74
C GLU A 40 13.17 -2.07 -6.37
N SER A 41 12.09 -2.58 -5.74
CA SER A 41 10.69 -2.40 -6.19
C SER A 41 10.20 -0.98 -5.96
N GLU A 42 10.39 -0.45 -4.76
CA GLU A 42 10.01 0.92 -4.41
C GLU A 42 10.79 1.96 -5.23
N GLU A 43 12.08 1.72 -5.47
CA GLU A 43 12.89 2.57 -6.35
C GLU A 43 12.43 2.50 -7.81
N ALA A 44 12.13 1.31 -8.33
CA ALA A 44 11.66 1.14 -9.70
C ALA A 44 10.34 1.87 -9.91
N LEU A 45 9.39 1.74 -9.00
CA LEU A 45 8.13 2.45 -9.06
C LEU A 45 8.32 3.97 -8.92
N GLY A 46 9.16 4.40 -7.97
CA GLY A 46 9.47 5.81 -7.76
C GLY A 46 10.10 6.49 -8.98
N ARG A 47 10.89 5.75 -9.77
CA ARG A 47 11.40 6.20 -11.08
C ARG A 47 10.30 6.21 -12.13
N PHE A 48 9.54 5.12 -12.27
CA PHE A 48 8.50 4.96 -13.30
C PHE A 48 7.40 6.02 -13.19
N CYS A 49 6.91 6.30 -11.99
CA CYS A 49 5.83 7.28 -11.77
C CYS A 49 6.34 8.70 -11.48
N ALA A 50 7.65 8.96 -11.59
CA ALA A 50 8.28 10.25 -11.26
C ALA A 50 7.85 10.83 -9.91
N PHE A 51 7.78 9.98 -8.87
CA PHE A 51 7.21 10.39 -7.58
C PHE A 51 8.04 11.46 -6.86
N GLY A 52 7.34 12.50 -6.42
CA GLY A 52 7.90 13.48 -5.49
C GLY A 52 8.20 12.88 -4.11
N PRO A 53 9.03 13.55 -3.27
CA PRO A 53 9.47 13.03 -1.97
C PRO A 53 8.33 12.61 -1.03
N LYS A 54 7.20 13.33 -1.07
CA LYS A 54 6.01 13.02 -0.25
C LYS A 54 5.38 11.68 -0.61
N MET A 55 5.27 11.36 -1.90
CA MET A 55 4.66 10.11 -2.36
C MET A 55 5.59 8.92 -2.10
N LYS A 56 6.91 9.09 -2.32
CA LYS A 56 7.92 8.09 -1.94
C LYS A 56 7.82 7.74 -0.45
N LYS A 57 7.71 8.74 0.43
CA LYS A 57 7.55 8.50 1.87
C LYS A 57 6.26 7.74 2.21
N LYS A 58 5.15 8.00 1.50
CA LYS A 58 3.89 7.24 1.70
C LYS A 58 4.06 5.78 1.32
N ILE A 59 4.64 5.50 0.16
CA ILE A 59 4.83 4.14 -0.36
C ILE A 59 5.74 3.34 0.58
N ASN A 60 6.88 3.89 0.95
CA ASN A 60 7.82 3.23 1.86
C ASN A 60 7.22 2.97 3.25
N LYS A 61 6.23 3.77 3.68
CA LYS A 61 5.49 3.56 4.94
C LYS A 61 4.41 2.48 4.81
N CYS A 62 3.82 2.33 3.63
CA CYS A 62 2.81 1.31 3.37
C CYS A 62 3.40 -0.10 3.40
N ASP A 63 4.66 -0.25 2.93
CA ASP A 63 5.44 -1.48 2.99
C ASP A 63 4.71 -2.69 2.39
N PHE A 64 4.15 -2.51 1.19
CA PHE A 64 3.42 -3.58 0.51
C PHE A 64 4.31 -4.79 0.20
N SER A 65 5.61 -4.55 0.03
CA SER A 65 6.61 -5.60 -0.13
C SER A 65 6.61 -6.59 1.04
N TYR A 66 6.33 -6.12 2.28
CA TYR A 66 6.19 -7.00 3.45
C TYR A 66 4.93 -7.85 3.36
N PHE A 67 3.81 -7.27 2.95
CA PHE A 67 2.57 -8.03 2.69
C PHE A 67 2.79 -9.14 1.64
N CYS A 68 3.48 -8.82 0.53
CA CYS A 68 3.86 -9.83 -0.45
C CYS A 68 4.78 -10.91 0.14
N ALA A 69 5.68 -10.53 1.05
CA ALA A 69 6.66 -11.43 1.64
C ALA A 69 6.01 -12.48 2.54
N ILE A 70 4.95 -12.10 3.26
CA ILE A 70 4.17 -13.02 4.11
C ILE A 70 3.12 -13.81 3.31
N ALA A 71 2.60 -13.25 2.20
CA ALA A 71 1.64 -13.92 1.34
C ALA A 71 2.30 -14.98 0.44
N ALA A 72 3.57 -14.78 0.07
CA ALA A 72 4.33 -15.66 -0.81
C ALA A 72 5.75 -15.95 -0.25
N PRO A 73 5.87 -16.56 0.94
CA PRO A 73 7.16 -16.72 1.64
C PRO A 73 8.14 -17.61 0.88
N HIS A 74 7.65 -18.55 0.06
CA HIS A 74 8.48 -19.48 -0.70
C HIS A 74 8.62 -19.13 -2.17
N ALA A 75 8.10 -17.98 -2.61
CA ALA A 75 8.25 -17.55 -4.00
C ALA A 75 9.74 -17.29 -4.29
N SER A 76 10.19 -17.73 -5.47
CA SER A 76 11.52 -17.36 -5.97
C SER A 76 11.66 -15.85 -6.04
N ARG A 77 12.86 -15.32 -5.86
CA ARG A 77 13.15 -13.87 -5.92
C ARG A 77 12.47 -13.17 -7.11
N SER A 78 12.51 -13.77 -8.30
CA SER A 78 11.89 -13.21 -9.51
C SER A 78 10.36 -13.09 -9.41
N ARG A 79 9.68 -14.14 -8.96
CA ARG A 79 8.22 -14.16 -8.79
C ARG A 79 7.78 -13.24 -7.66
N PHE A 80 8.51 -13.26 -6.56
CA PHE A 80 8.28 -12.36 -5.44
C PHE A 80 8.44 -10.89 -5.87
N ARG A 81 9.47 -10.60 -6.67
CA ARG A 81 9.65 -9.26 -7.23
C ARG A 81 8.48 -8.81 -8.09
N THR A 82 7.97 -9.67 -8.97
CA THR A 82 6.79 -9.36 -9.78
C THR A 82 5.57 -9.03 -8.92
N LEU A 83 5.36 -9.76 -7.80
CA LEU A 83 4.28 -9.47 -6.86
C LEU A 83 4.44 -8.09 -6.19
N CYS A 84 5.66 -7.73 -5.77
CA CYS A 84 5.94 -6.42 -5.19
C CYS A 84 5.72 -5.29 -6.19
N ASP A 85 6.19 -5.44 -7.44
CA ASP A 85 6.03 -4.41 -8.47
C ASP A 85 4.55 -4.20 -8.83
N TRP A 86 3.81 -5.29 -9.02
CA TRP A 86 2.37 -5.23 -9.30
C TRP A 86 1.61 -4.59 -8.13
N GLY A 87 1.91 -5.03 -6.91
CA GLY A 87 1.28 -4.54 -5.70
C GLY A 87 1.50 -3.06 -5.42
N ASN A 88 2.75 -2.61 -5.51
CA ASN A 88 3.10 -1.21 -5.33
C ASN A 88 2.49 -0.34 -6.44
N TRP A 89 2.32 -0.86 -7.66
CA TRP A 89 1.67 -0.15 -8.77
C TRP A 89 0.16 0.04 -8.57
N VAL A 90 -0.55 -0.91 -7.97
CA VAL A 90 -2.01 -0.82 -7.79
C VAL A 90 -2.44 0.35 -6.88
N PHE A 91 -1.69 0.65 -5.82
CA PHE A 91 -2.05 1.69 -4.85
C PHE A 91 -2.21 3.10 -5.43
N PRO A 92 -1.28 3.61 -6.26
CA PRO A 92 -1.46 4.86 -6.98
C PRO A 92 -2.76 4.92 -7.80
N TYR A 93 -3.24 3.80 -8.34
CA TYR A 93 -4.49 3.76 -9.10
C TYR A 93 -5.72 3.67 -8.19
N ASP A 94 -5.64 2.96 -7.06
CA ASP A 94 -6.75 2.83 -6.11
C ASP A 94 -7.02 4.15 -5.34
N ASP A 95 -5.96 4.88 -4.96
CA ASP A 95 -6.05 6.20 -4.30
C ASP A 95 -6.45 7.33 -5.29
N SER A 96 -6.37 7.08 -6.61
CA SER A 96 -6.67 8.09 -7.64
C SER A 96 -8.17 8.47 -7.72
N LYS A 97 -9.07 7.69 -7.11
CA LYS A 97 -10.50 7.97 -7.13
C LYS A 97 -10.99 8.98 -6.08
N LEU A 98 -10.12 9.47 -5.20
CA LEU A 98 -10.52 10.43 -4.16
C LEU A 98 -10.08 11.88 -4.40
N ASN A 99 -9.34 12.20 -5.47
CA ASN A 99 -9.20 13.59 -5.93
C ASN A 99 -8.93 13.64 -7.44
N HIS A 100 -9.77 14.43 -8.09
CA HIS A 100 -9.85 14.79 -9.51
C HIS A 100 -8.50 15.23 -10.12
N LEU A 101 -7.66 14.27 -10.48
CA LEU A 101 -6.47 14.52 -11.30
C LEU A 101 -6.48 13.61 -12.52
N SER A 102 -6.73 14.25 -13.66
CA SER A 102 -6.51 13.73 -15.00
C SER A 102 -5.09 13.17 -15.12
N MET A 103 -4.96 11.86 -15.34
CA MET A 103 -3.70 11.29 -15.82
C MET A 103 -3.55 11.67 -17.30
N PRO A 104 -2.39 12.19 -17.75
CA PRO A 104 -2.12 12.29 -19.18
C PRO A 104 -1.99 10.87 -19.75
N ALA A 105 -2.64 10.65 -20.88
CA ALA A 105 -2.55 9.41 -21.63
C ALA A 105 -1.10 9.10 -21.96
N VAL A 106 -0.72 7.84 -21.76
CA VAL A 106 0.52 7.27 -22.29
C VAL A 106 0.38 7.24 -23.82
N THR A 107 1.14 8.09 -24.51
CA THR A 107 1.42 7.99 -25.95
C THR A 107 2.51 6.96 -26.21
#